data_AF-A0A954P595-F1
#
_entry.id   AF-A0A954P595-F1
#
_cell.length_a   1.000
_cell.length_b   1.000
_cell.length_c   1.000
_cell.angle_alpha   90.00
_cell.angle_beta   90.00
_cell.angle_gamma   90.00
#
_symmetry.space_group_name_H-M   'P 1'
#
loop_
_entity.id
_entity.type
_entity.pdbx_description
1 polymer ?
#
loop_
_entity_poly.entity_id
_entity_poly.type
_entity_poly.pdbx_seq_one_letter_code
_entity_poly.pdbx_strand_id
1 'polypeptide(L)'
;MVSREQSLRRDMLFLALPVLGSVVVLLVLFVSARRSTEETVRWIRASGGEVSTLPVTWLPLELAEGTLWLQDVIQVDLSRTPVTDEQVERLSEISSLNVLSLNGPDLTDRGLARLENLPELQYLTLVNCPKLSEPAIRQLKLAHPGLEIMHRGPALLGISGHPHPEGCFVSFVKPHSAADEAGLRSGDVITRFEKQPIVDFDQLVETIAKYQPGEEVELVVLRAGSPGEERAEIRLRATLGKW
;
A
#
# COMPACT_ATOMS: atom_id res chain seq x y z
N MET A 1 42.88 48.53 26.32
CA MET A 1 42.53 47.66 25.17
C MET A 1 42.25 46.20 25.57
N VAL A 2 42.92 45.64 26.59
CA VAL A 2 42.76 44.23 27.03
C VAL A 2 41.36 43.86 27.56
N SER A 3 40.60 44.82 28.12
CA SER A 3 39.29 44.55 28.74
C SER A 3 38.15 44.27 27.74
N ARG A 4 38.25 44.71 26.48
CA ARG A 4 37.19 44.51 25.46
C ARG A 4 37.25 43.12 24.80
N GLU A 5 38.44 42.55 24.64
CA GLU A 5 38.62 41.19 24.07
C GLU A 5 38.22 40.07 25.05
N GLN A 6 38.38 40.28 26.35
CA GLN A 6 37.94 39.31 27.37
C GLN A 6 36.41 39.25 27.50
N SER A 7 35.69 40.36 27.31
CA SER A 7 34.23 40.36 27.26
C SER A 7 33.74 39.60 26.01
N LEU A 8 34.31 39.90 24.84
CA LEU A 8 33.91 39.22 23.59
C LEU A 8 34.12 37.70 23.63
N ARG A 9 35.24 37.20 24.16
CA ARG A 9 35.47 35.74 24.29
C ARG A 9 34.49 35.08 25.27
N ARG A 10 34.14 35.77 26.35
CA ARG A 10 33.23 35.26 27.37
C ARG A 10 31.79 35.23 26.84
N ASP A 11 31.37 36.27 26.11
CA ASP A 11 30.06 36.35 25.47
C ASP A 11 29.91 35.31 24.32
N MET A 12 31.00 35.04 23.58
CA MET A 12 31.03 33.98 22.56
C MET A 12 30.94 32.56 23.16
N LEU A 13 31.55 32.34 24.33
CA LEU A 13 31.44 31.09 25.11
C LEU A 13 30.02 30.87 25.64
N PHE A 14 29.35 31.94 26.11
CA PHE A 14 27.95 31.87 26.56
C PHE A 14 26.95 31.67 25.39
N LEU A 15 27.27 32.12 24.18
CA LEU A 15 26.47 31.83 22.98
C LEU A 15 26.73 30.42 22.41
N ALA A 16 27.94 29.88 22.55
CA ALA A 16 28.31 28.58 21.98
C ALA A 16 27.78 27.38 22.78
N LEU A 17 27.67 27.48 24.12
CA LEU A 17 27.13 26.41 24.98
C LEU A 17 25.68 25.98 24.65
N PRO A 18 24.71 26.89 24.47
CA PRO A 18 23.34 26.50 24.09
C PRO A 18 23.27 25.95 22.66
N VAL A 19 24.14 26.41 21.75
CA VAL A 19 24.25 25.86 20.39
C VAL A 19 24.80 24.43 20.42
N LEU A 20 25.85 24.17 21.21
CA LEU A 20 26.38 22.81 21.41
C LEU A 20 25.35 21.88 22.07
N GLY A 21 24.63 22.36 23.09
CA GLY A 21 23.55 21.60 23.72
C GLY A 21 22.44 21.23 22.73
N SER A 22 22.06 22.16 21.87
CA SER A 22 21.04 21.95 20.83
C SER A 22 21.50 20.93 19.77
N VAL A 23 22.76 20.98 19.35
CA VAL A 23 23.34 20.02 18.40
C VAL A 23 23.40 18.62 18.99
N VAL A 24 23.81 18.46 20.26
CA VAL A 24 23.85 17.14 20.92
C VAL A 24 22.44 16.55 21.06
N VAL A 25 21.45 17.36 21.44
CA VAL A 25 20.05 16.90 21.53
C VAL A 25 19.52 16.46 20.16
N LEU A 26 19.74 17.25 19.10
CA LEU A 26 19.35 16.87 17.73
C LEU A 26 20.04 15.58 17.28
N LEU A 27 21.32 15.39 17.63
CA LEU A 27 22.09 14.21 17.28
C LEU A 27 21.59 12.96 18.03
N VAL A 28 21.23 13.10 19.32
CA VAL A 28 20.60 12.03 20.10
C VAL A 28 19.23 11.65 19.53
N LEU A 29 18.39 12.63 19.18
CA LEU A 29 17.09 12.39 18.55
C LEU A 29 17.26 11.70 17.18
N PHE A 30 18.22 12.16 16.37
CA PHE A 30 18.53 11.56 15.07
C PHE A 30 19.00 10.11 15.22
N VAL A 31 19.90 9.82 16.16
CA VAL A 31 20.37 8.46 16.45
C VAL A 31 19.23 7.59 16.99
N SER A 32 18.38 8.14 17.86
CA SER A 32 17.21 7.42 18.40
C SER A 32 16.19 7.08 17.32
N ALA A 33 15.87 8.02 16.42
CA ALA A 33 14.97 7.79 15.29
C ALA A 33 15.53 6.72 14.36
N ARG A 34 16.84 6.79 14.03
CA ARG A 34 17.52 5.78 13.21
C ARG A 34 17.51 4.39 13.85
N ARG A 35 17.65 4.30 15.17
CA ARG A 35 17.57 3.03 15.89
C ARG A 35 16.18 2.40 15.80
N SER A 36 15.11 3.20 15.91
CA SER A 36 13.73 2.70 15.70
C SER A 36 13.54 2.18 14.28
N THR A 37 13.99 2.93 13.28
CA THR A 37 13.95 2.49 11.87
C THR A 37 14.69 1.17 11.67
N GLU A 38 15.86 0.99 12.29
CA GLU A 38 16.62 -0.26 12.20
C GLU A 38 15.87 -1.46 12.82
N GLU A 39 15.20 -1.26 13.96
CA GLU A 39 14.37 -2.30 14.58
C GLU A 39 13.17 -2.67 13.71
N THR A 40 12.55 -1.68 13.07
CA THR A 40 11.45 -1.90 12.12
C THR A 40 11.94 -2.61 10.86
N VAL A 41 13.09 -2.22 10.28
CA VAL A 41 13.69 -2.91 9.13
C VAL A 41 14.06 -4.35 9.46
N ARG A 42 14.61 -4.60 10.65
CA ARG A 42 14.90 -5.96 11.13
C ARG A 42 13.62 -6.80 11.22
N TRP A 43 12.55 -6.23 11.77
CA TRP A 43 11.25 -6.89 11.83
C TRP A 43 10.69 -7.19 10.43
N ILE A 44 10.73 -6.23 9.49
CA ILE A 44 10.24 -6.42 8.12
C ILE A 44 10.95 -7.61 7.46
N ARG A 45 12.29 -7.61 7.49
CA ARG A 45 13.08 -8.69 6.88
C ARG A 45 12.86 -10.04 7.56
N ALA A 46 12.74 -10.06 8.89
CA ALA A 46 12.43 -11.28 9.64
C ALA A 46 11.05 -11.85 9.30
N SER A 47 10.11 -10.99 8.91
CA SER A 47 8.74 -11.36 8.53
C SER A 47 8.60 -11.70 7.04
N GLY A 48 9.72 -11.79 6.30
CA GLY A 48 9.74 -12.09 4.87
C GLY A 48 9.42 -10.90 3.96
N GLY A 49 9.33 -9.70 4.51
CA GLY A 49 9.16 -8.47 3.74
C GLY A 49 10.47 -7.96 3.15
N GLU A 50 10.35 -7.15 2.11
CA GLU A 50 11.49 -6.57 1.41
C GLU A 50 11.59 -5.07 1.70
N VAL A 51 12.82 -4.57 1.80
CA VAL A 51 13.11 -3.16 2.05
C VAL A 51 14.14 -2.69 1.04
N SER A 52 13.81 -1.66 0.28
CA SER A 52 14.78 -0.95 -0.56
C SER A 52 15.20 0.35 0.10
N THR A 53 16.50 0.59 0.08
CA THR A 53 17.12 1.73 0.71
C THR A 53 17.94 2.51 -0.31
N LEU A 54 18.03 3.83 -0.12
CA LEU A 54 18.98 4.65 -0.87
C LEU A 54 20.21 4.96 0.00
N PRO A 55 21.41 4.86 -0.57
CA PRO A 55 22.62 5.29 0.13
C PRO A 55 22.56 6.80 0.38
N VAL A 56 22.95 7.23 1.58
CA VAL A 56 23.09 8.65 1.91
C VAL A 56 24.25 9.26 1.12
N THR A 57 23.92 10.00 0.07
CA THR A 57 24.87 10.51 -0.92
C THR A 57 25.74 11.66 -0.40
N TRP A 58 25.39 12.27 0.74
CA TRP A 58 26.18 13.31 1.39
C TRP A 58 27.31 12.74 2.28
N LEU A 59 27.31 11.44 2.57
CA LEU A 59 28.35 10.80 3.37
C LEU A 59 29.51 10.34 2.47
N PRO A 60 30.77 10.72 2.76
CA PRO A 60 31.92 10.18 2.05
C PRO A 60 31.95 8.65 2.12
N LEU A 61 32.19 7.97 0.99
CA LEU A 61 32.21 6.50 0.85
C LEU A 61 33.11 5.80 1.88
N GLU A 62 34.20 6.46 2.29
CA GLU A 62 35.17 5.97 3.29
C GLU A 62 34.60 5.89 4.71
N LEU A 63 33.57 6.68 5.02
CA LEU A 63 32.85 6.67 6.29
C LEU A 63 31.58 5.82 6.23
N ALA A 64 31.25 5.25 5.07
CA ALA A 64 30.03 4.46 4.87
C ALA A 64 30.11 3.06 5.51
N GLU A 65 31.34 2.56 5.74
CA GLU A 65 31.58 1.30 6.45
C GLU A 65 31.12 1.43 7.91
N GLY A 66 30.05 0.71 8.24
CA GLY A 66 29.42 0.80 9.57
C GLY A 66 28.29 1.83 9.68
N THR A 67 27.98 2.58 8.61
CA THR A 67 26.81 3.49 8.56
C THR A 67 25.70 2.98 7.66
N LEU A 68 25.62 1.67 7.41
CA LEU A 68 24.51 1.05 6.68
C LEU A 68 23.14 1.33 7.33
N TRP A 69 23.11 1.70 8.62
CA TRP A 69 21.93 2.18 9.35
C TRP A 69 21.50 3.61 9.00
N LEU A 70 22.34 4.40 8.30
CA LEU A 70 21.99 5.74 7.80
C LEU A 70 21.23 5.72 6.47
N GLN A 71 21.03 4.56 5.87
CA GLN A 71 20.33 4.51 4.58
C GLN A 71 18.86 4.87 4.78
N ASP A 72 18.33 5.68 3.87
CA ASP A 72 16.93 6.06 3.89
C ASP A 72 16.10 4.92 3.30
N VAL A 73 15.11 4.48 4.06
CA VAL A 73 14.17 3.44 3.62
C VAL A 73 13.14 4.12 2.73
N ILE A 74 13.15 3.79 1.45
CA ILE A 74 12.31 4.41 0.44
C ILE A 74 11.14 3.52 0.07
N GLN A 75 11.37 2.20 0.06
CA GLN A 75 10.35 1.23 -0.32
C GLN A 75 10.29 0.08 0.68
N VAL A 76 9.07 -0.29 1.03
CA VAL A 76 8.77 -1.47 1.85
C VAL A 76 7.70 -2.30 1.15
N ASP A 77 7.99 -3.58 0.92
CA ASP A 77 7.04 -4.56 0.40
C ASP A 77 6.71 -5.60 1.48
N LEU A 78 5.47 -5.55 1.96
CA LEU A 78 4.85 -6.49 2.89
C LEU A 78 3.64 -7.19 2.25
N SER A 79 3.53 -7.23 0.92
CA SER A 79 2.39 -7.81 0.20
C SER A 79 2.21 -9.32 0.47
N ARG A 80 3.26 -10.00 0.91
CA ARG A 80 3.24 -11.43 1.30
C ARG A 80 3.19 -11.64 2.82
N THR A 81 3.17 -10.57 3.60
CA THR A 81 3.28 -10.61 5.06
C THR A 81 2.03 -9.96 5.67
N PRO A 82 1.21 -10.70 6.44
CA PRO A 82 0.07 -10.10 7.13
C PRO A 82 0.51 -9.00 8.09
N VAL A 83 -0.10 -7.82 7.97
CA VAL A 83 0.15 -6.66 8.83
C VAL A 83 -1.05 -6.24 9.67
N THR A 84 -0.78 -5.70 10.86
CA THR A 84 -1.77 -5.13 11.79
C THR A 84 -1.59 -3.61 11.97
N ASP A 85 -2.57 -2.95 12.58
CA ASP A 85 -2.52 -1.52 12.91
C ASP A 85 -1.26 -1.12 13.69
N GLU A 86 -0.81 -1.95 14.64
CA GLU A 86 0.41 -1.71 15.44
C GLU A 86 1.67 -1.72 14.57
N GLN A 87 1.73 -2.63 13.60
CA GLN A 87 2.86 -2.70 12.68
C GLN A 87 2.86 -1.53 11.70
N VAL A 88 1.68 -1.09 11.25
CA VAL A 88 1.54 0.12 10.43
C VAL A 88 1.93 1.38 11.21
N GLU A 89 1.65 1.45 12.51
CA GLU A 89 2.12 2.53 13.38
C GLU A 89 3.65 2.61 13.39
N ARG A 90 4.36 1.48 13.48
CA ARG A 90 5.84 1.45 13.37
C ARG A 90 6.36 1.87 12.00
N LEU A 91 5.63 1.54 10.92
CA LEU A 91 5.98 1.97 9.56
C LEU A 91 5.78 3.48 9.38
N SER A 92 4.79 4.07 10.05
CA SER A 92 4.53 5.51 9.98
C SER A 92 5.65 6.38 10.58
N GLU A 93 6.57 5.81 11.36
CA GLU A 93 7.77 6.50 11.85
C GLU A 93 8.85 6.70 10.77
N ILE A 94 8.75 5.99 9.63
CA ILE A 94 9.73 6.05 8.54
C ILE A 94 9.30 7.13 7.54
N SER A 95 9.59 8.39 7.87
CA SER A 95 9.16 9.55 7.09
C SER A 95 9.70 9.61 5.64
N SER A 96 10.73 8.83 5.33
CA SER A 96 11.33 8.73 3.99
C SER A 96 10.62 7.75 3.05
N LEU A 97 9.59 7.05 3.51
CA LEU A 97 8.86 6.07 2.69
C LEU A 97 8.14 6.74 1.53
N ASN A 98 8.43 6.24 0.32
CA ASN A 98 7.81 6.65 -0.93
C ASN A 98 6.85 5.58 -1.46
N VAL A 99 7.25 4.31 -1.36
CA VAL A 99 6.47 3.17 -1.87
C VAL A 99 6.20 2.20 -0.73
N LEU A 100 4.92 1.89 -0.51
CA LEU A 100 4.50 0.94 0.52
C LEU A 100 3.48 -0.06 -0.03
N SER A 101 3.78 -1.34 0.13
CA SER A 101 2.82 -2.42 -0.16
C SER A 101 2.46 -3.15 1.14
N LEU A 102 1.18 -3.19 1.47
CA LEU A 102 0.66 -3.82 2.68
C LEU A 102 -0.29 -4.96 2.34
N ASN A 103 -0.21 -6.06 3.09
CA ASN A 103 -1.23 -7.11 3.10
C ASN A 103 -1.88 -7.16 4.48
N GLY A 104 -3.11 -6.63 4.60
CA GLY A 104 -3.68 -6.29 5.89
C GLY A 104 -5.02 -6.96 6.18
N PRO A 105 -5.10 -8.29 6.40
CA PRO A 105 -6.37 -8.96 6.70
C PRO A 105 -7.05 -8.38 7.95
N ASP A 106 -6.24 -7.89 8.89
CA ASP A 106 -6.68 -7.27 10.14
C ASP A 106 -6.47 -5.75 10.18
N LEU A 107 -5.98 -5.14 9.10
CA LEU A 107 -5.73 -3.70 9.03
C LEU A 107 -7.07 -2.93 9.00
N THR A 108 -7.23 -1.99 9.93
CA THR A 108 -8.45 -1.18 10.07
C THR A 108 -8.23 0.26 9.64
N ASP A 109 -9.33 1.02 9.53
CA ASP A 109 -9.30 2.46 9.24
C ASP A 109 -8.39 3.24 10.20
N ARG A 110 -8.28 2.80 11.47
CA ARG A 110 -7.36 3.41 12.45
C ARG A 110 -5.90 3.23 12.05
N GLY A 111 -5.53 2.03 11.60
CA GLY A 111 -4.19 1.74 11.10
C GLY A 111 -3.89 2.54 9.84
N LEU A 112 -4.84 2.58 8.90
CA LEU A 112 -4.70 3.34 7.65
C LEU A 112 -4.49 4.84 7.90
N ALA A 113 -5.20 5.44 8.87
CA ALA A 113 -5.05 6.84 9.24
C ALA A 113 -3.65 7.20 9.75
N ARG A 114 -2.84 6.22 10.20
CA ARG A 114 -1.44 6.49 10.59
C ARG A 114 -0.57 6.86 9.38
N LEU A 115 -0.93 6.41 8.19
CA LEU A 115 -0.20 6.70 6.96
C LEU A 115 -0.40 8.16 6.48
N GLU A 116 -1.38 8.89 7.02
CA GLU A 116 -1.61 10.33 6.75
C GLU A 116 -0.41 11.22 7.15
N ASN A 117 0.52 10.70 7.95
CA ASN A 117 1.69 11.44 8.43
C ASN A 117 2.97 11.16 7.62
N LEU A 118 2.90 10.39 6.52
CA LEU A 118 4.06 10.08 5.69
C LEU A 118 4.19 11.09 4.55
N PRO A 119 5.08 12.10 4.68
CA PRO A 119 5.09 13.23 3.75
C PRO A 119 5.54 12.87 2.34
N GLU A 120 6.37 11.83 2.21
CA GLU A 120 6.97 11.41 0.94
C GLU A 120 6.24 10.24 0.27
N LEU A 121 5.13 9.74 0.86
CA LEU A 121 4.43 8.57 0.34
C LEU A 121 3.70 8.91 -0.96
N GLN A 122 4.11 8.25 -2.05
CA GLN A 122 3.56 8.47 -3.39
C GLN A 122 2.78 7.27 -3.90
N TYR A 123 3.15 6.05 -3.49
CA TYR A 123 2.49 4.82 -3.93
C TYR A 123 2.16 3.93 -2.74
N LEU A 124 0.86 3.63 -2.59
CA LEU A 124 0.35 2.71 -1.58
C LEU A 124 -0.42 1.58 -2.24
N THR A 125 0.08 0.37 -2.12
CA THR A 125 -0.66 -0.84 -2.51
C THR A 125 -1.26 -1.47 -1.26
N LEU A 126 -2.58 -1.60 -1.22
CA LEU A 126 -3.31 -2.31 -0.17
C LEU A 126 -3.82 -3.62 -0.75
N VAL A 127 -3.34 -4.74 -0.23
CA VAL A 127 -3.77 -6.08 -0.65
C VAL A 127 -4.54 -6.71 0.50
N ASN A 128 -5.69 -7.33 0.21
CA ASN A 128 -6.40 -8.14 1.20
C ASN A 128 -6.70 -7.35 2.49
N CYS A 129 -7.32 -6.17 2.35
CA CYS A 129 -7.68 -5.30 3.45
C CYS A 129 -9.21 -5.20 3.63
N PRO A 130 -9.90 -6.29 4.00
CA PRO A 130 -11.38 -6.33 4.02
C PRO A 130 -12.02 -5.43 5.08
N LYS A 131 -11.26 -5.00 6.09
CA LYS A 131 -11.73 -4.15 7.18
C LYS A 131 -11.58 -2.65 6.89
N LEU A 132 -11.04 -2.29 5.73
CA LEU A 132 -10.92 -0.89 5.31
C LEU A 132 -12.21 -0.41 4.66
N SER A 133 -12.66 0.77 5.09
CA SER A 133 -13.84 1.42 4.54
C SER A 133 -13.48 2.36 3.40
N GLU A 134 -14.37 2.46 2.41
CA GLU A 134 -14.27 3.45 1.33
C GLU A 134 -14.09 4.90 1.83
N PRO A 135 -14.80 5.36 2.87
CA PRO A 135 -14.52 6.66 3.49
C PRO A 135 -13.08 6.83 3.96
N ALA A 136 -12.46 5.81 4.58
CA ALA A 136 -11.09 5.91 5.07
C ALA A 136 -10.07 6.00 3.93
N ILE A 137 -10.25 5.21 2.87
CA ILE A 137 -9.40 5.30 1.66
C ILE A 137 -9.53 6.68 1.01
N ARG A 138 -10.75 7.21 0.91
CA ARG A 138 -10.99 8.58 0.41
C ARG A 138 -10.33 9.63 1.29
N GLN A 139 -10.43 9.51 2.60
CA GLN A 139 -9.79 10.43 3.54
C GLN A 139 -8.27 10.44 3.35
N LEU A 140 -7.63 9.27 3.25
CA LEU A 140 -6.19 9.18 3.03
C LEU A 140 -5.78 9.86 1.71
N LYS A 141 -6.57 9.67 0.65
CA LYS A 141 -6.35 10.33 -0.65
C LYS A 141 -6.51 11.85 -0.59
N LEU A 142 -7.41 12.35 0.28
CA LEU A 142 -7.58 13.78 0.53
C LEU A 142 -6.42 14.37 1.35
N ALA A 143 -5.89 13.61 2.31
CA ALA A 143 -4.76 13.99 3.13
C ALA A 143 -3.44 14.08 2.32
N HIS A 144 -3.28 13.22 1.31
CA HIS A 144 -2.14 13.22 0.40
C HIS A 144 -2.54 13.43 -1.07
N PRO A 145 -2.74 14.68 -1.51
CA PRO A 145 -3.00 14.99 -2.91
C PRO A 145 -1.79 14.62 -3.78
N GLY A 146 -1.87 13.47 -4.45
CA GLY A 146 -0.76 12.90 -5.24
C GLY A 146 -0.41 11.46 -4.87
N LEU A 147 -0.93 10.94 -3.76
CA LEU A 147 -0.80 9.53 -3.40
C LEU A 147 -1.64 8.66 -4.33
N GLU A 148 -0.98 7.78 -5.07
CA GLU A 148 -1.62 6.72 -5.83
C GLU A 148 -1.90 5.53 -4.93
N ILE A 149 -3.18 5.28 -4.67
CA ILE A 149 -3.64 4.14 -3.87
C ILE A 149 -4.17 3.07 -4.82
N MET A 150 -3.54 1.91 -4.81
CA MET A 150 -4.03 0.70 -5.46
C MET A 150 -4.58 -0.24 -4.39
N HIS A 151 -5.91 -0.35 -4.30
CA HIS A 151 -6.57 -1.29 -3.40
C HIS A 151 -6.97 -2.56 -4.16
N ARG A 152 -6.51 -3.71 -3.68
CA ARG A 152 -6.83 -5.04 -4.19
C ARG A 152 -7.55 -5.81 -3.10
N GLY A 153 -8.79 -6.18 -3.38
CA GLY A 153 -9.59 -7.00 -2.46
C GLY A 153 -8.97 -8.37 -2.17
N PRO A 154 -9.46 -9.08 -1.13
CA PRO A 154 -8.95 -10.40 -0.72
C PRO A 154 -9.07 -11.44 -1.83
N ALA A 155 -10.20 -11.38 -2.53
CA ALA A 155 -10.61 -12.31 -3.55
C ALA A 155 -10.33 -11.78 -4.97
N LEU A 156 -10.12 -12.72 -5.89
CA LEU A 156 -9.91 -12.46 -7.30
C LEU A 156 -10.78 -13.42 -8.13
N LEU A 157 -11.50 -12.86 -9.12
CA LEU A 157 -12.18 -13.66 -10.14
C LEU A 157 -11.24 -14.08 -11.29
N GLY A 158 -10.26 -13.25 -11.64
CA GLY A 158 -9.19 -13.60 -12.59
C GLY A 158 -9.47 -13.13 -14.02
N ILE A 159 -10.08 -11.96 -14.16
CA ILE A 159 -10.47 -11.39 -15.44
C ILE A 159 -9.85 -10.01 -15.66
N SER A 160 -9.83 -9.58 -16.91
CA SER A 160 -9.74 -8.18 -17.28
C SER A 160 -10.99 -7.81 -18.07
N GLY A 161 -11.43 -6.57 -17.90
CA GLY A 161 -12.65 -6.10 -18.53
C GLY A 161 -12.68 -4.60 -18.72
N HIS A 162 -13.80 -4.14 -19.26
CA HIS A 162 -14.08 -2.72 -19.45
C HIS A 162 -15.60 -2.48 -19.42
N PRO A 163 -16.05 -1.22 -19.23
CA PRO A 163 -17.46 -0.88 -19.23
C PRO A 163 -18.16 -1.27 -20.54
N HIS A 164 -19.40 -1.77 -20.43
CA HIS A 164 -20.28 -2.12 -21.55
C HIS A 164 -21.72 -1.71 -21.19
N PRO A 165 -22.60 -1.33 -22.16
CA PRO A 165 -23.94 -0.83 -21.86
C PRO A 165 -24.82 -1.75 -21.00
N GLU A 166 -24.58 -3.05 -21.06
CA GLU A 166 -25.30 -4.08 -20.30
C GLU A 166 -24.57 -4.55 -19.02
N GLY A 167 -23.34 -4.09 -18.77
CA GLY A 167 -22.56 -4.47 -17.59
C GLY A 167 -21.05 -4.46 -17.81
N CYS A 168 -20.35 -5.46 -17.25
CA CYS A 168 -18.90 -5.58 -17.37
C CYS A 168 -18.52 -6.51 -18.53
N PHE A 169 -17.93 -5.98 -19.61
CA PHE A 169 -17.40 -6.81 -20.69
C PHE A 169 -16.08 -7.45 -20.30
N VAL A 170 -15.98 -8.77 -20.48
CA VAL A 170 -14.80 -9.58 -20.18
C VAL A 170 -13.90 -9.61 -21.42
N SER A 171 -12.79 -8.89 -21.38
CA SER A 171 -11.82 -8.89 -22.47
C SER A 171 -10.85 -10.06 -22.38
N PHE A 172 -10.49 -10.48 -21.18
CA PHE A 172 -9.53 -11.55 -20.94
C PHE A 172 -9.91 -12.35 -19.70
N VAL A 173 -9.73 -13.67 -19.79
CA VAL A 173 -9.85 -14.59 -18.65
C VAL A 173 -8.49 -15.24 -18.46
N LYS A 174 -7.93 -15.12 -17.25
CA LYS A 174 -6.63 -15.71 -16.92
C LYS A 174 -6.78 -17.24 -16.86
N PRO A 175 -5.94 -18.03 -17.56
CA PRO A 175 -5.97 -19.48 -17.45
C PRO A 175 -5.80 -19.96 -16.01
N HIS A 176 -6.51 -21.01 -15.63
CA HIS A 176 -6.53 -21.60 -14.28
C HIS A 176 -6.95 -20.62 -13.17
N SER A 177 -7.76 -19.62 -13.50
CA SER A 177 -8.38 -18.73 -12.52
C SER A 177 -9.78 -19.18 -12.15
N ALA A 178 -10.35 -18.58 -11.10
CA ALA A 178 -11.73 -18.80 -10.70
C ALA A 178 -12.74 -18.62 -11.85
N ALA A 179 -12.53 -17.61 -12.69
CA ALA A 179 -13.33 -17.36 -13.89
C ALA A 179 -13.19 -18.47 -14.94
N ASP A 180 -11.96 -18.93 -15.20
CA ASP A 180 -11.69 -19.99 -16.17
C ASP A 180 -12.33 -21.31 -15.74
N GLU A 181 -12.16 -21.68 -14.46
CA GLU A 181 -12.76 -22.87 -13.86
C GLU A 181 -14.29 -22.80 -13.83
N ALA A 182 -14.86 -21.60 -13.63
CA ALA A 182 -16.29 -21.36 -13.73
C ALA A 182 -16.82 -21.41 -15.18
N GLY A 183 -15.93 -21.47 -16.18
CA GLY A 183 -16.29 -21.52 -17.59
C GLY A 183 -16.63 -20.16 -18.20
N LEU A 184 -16.20 -19.06 -17.57
CA LEU A 184 -16.27 -17.70 -18.13
C LEU A 184 -15.33 -17.57 -19.34
N ARG A 185 -15.70 -16.74 -20.30
CA ARG A 185 -14.95 -16.58 -21.56
C ARG A 185 -14.74 -15.11 -21.89
N SER A 186 -13.68 -14.84 -22.64
CA SER A 186 -13.53 -13.55 -23.33
C SER A 186 -14.73 -13.33 -24.26
N GLY A 187 -15.30 -12.14 -24.25
CA GLY A 187 -16.52 -11.78 -24.97
C GLY A 187 -17.80 -11.86 -24.14
N ASP A 188 -17.76 -12.45 -22.93
CA ASP A 188 -18.90 -12.42 -22.02
C ASP A 188 -19.15 -11.01 -21.47
N VAL A 189 -20.40 -10.70 -21.17
CA VAL A 189 -20.76 -9.50 -20.39
C VAL A 189 -21.37 -9.93 -19.07
N ILE A 190 -20.69 -9.64 -17.96
CA ILE A 190 -21.20 -9.89 -16.61
C ILE A 190 -22.23 -8.83 -16.28
N THR A 191 -23.48 -9.26 -16.09
CA THR A 191 -24.62 -8.37 -15.82
C THR A 191 -25.07 -8.42 -14.36
N ARG A 192 -24.75 -9.51 -13.67
CA ARG A 192 -25.06 -9.67 -12.24
C ARG A 192 -23.96 -10.45 -11.53
N PHE A 193 -23.65 -10.00 -10.32
CA PHE A 193 -22.84 -10.71 -9.35
C PHE A 193 -23.71 -10.99 -8.13
N GLU A 194 -23.94 -12.26 -7.81
CA GLU A 194 -24.91 -12.68 -6.81
C GLU A 194 -26.31 -12.09 -7.09
N LYS A 195 -26.79 -11.25 -6.17
CA LYS A 195 -28.06 -10.53 -6.24
C LYS A 195 -27.89 -9.08 -6.75
N GLN A 196 -26.65 -8.63 -6.98
CA GLN A 196 -26.33 -7.25 -7.33
C GLN A 196 -26.14 -7.10 -8.84
N PRO A 197 -26.89 -6.19 -9.50
CA PRO A 197 -26.62 -5.85 -10.90
C PRO A 197 -25.25 -5.16 -11.01
N ILE A 198 -24.50 -5.52 -12.05
CA ILE A 198 -23.18 -4.98 -12.35
C ILE A 198 -23.27 -4.09 -13.57
N VAL A 199 -22.91 -2.81 -13.42
CA VAL A 199 -23.00 -1.80 -14.49
C VAL A 199 -21.68 -1.62 -15.23
N ASP A 200 -20.54 -1.90 -14.58
CA ASP A 200 -19.21 -1.78 -15.18
C ASP A 200 -18.17 -2.64 -14.45
N PHE A 201 -16.92 -2.55 -14.92
CA PHE A 201 -15.79 -3.31 -14.38
C PHE A 201 -15.38 -2.84 -12.98
N ASP A 202 -15.44 -1.53 -12.71
CA ASP A 202 -15.01 -0.96 -11.43
C ASP A 202 -15.95 -1.40 -10.29
N GLN A 203 -17.27 -1.34 -10.53
CA GLN A 203 -18.27 -1.85 -9.60
C GLN A 203 -18.10 -3.35 -9.35
N LEU A 204 -17.76 -4.14 -10.38
CA LEU A 204 -17.49 -5.56 -10.21
C LEU A 204 -16.30 -5.79 -9.28
N VAL A 205 -15.20 -5.05 -9.46
CA VAL A 205 -14.01 -5.13 -8.61
C VAL A 205 -14.36 -4.77 -7.16
N GLU A 206 -15.07 -3.67 -6.94
CA GLU A 206 -15.55 -3.25 -5.60
C GLU A 206 -16.47 -4.28 -4.94
N THR A 207 -17.26 -4.98 -5.75
CA THR A 207 -18.19 -6.01 -5.27
C THR A 207 -17.42 -7.27 -4.85
N ILE A 208 -16.50 -7.76 -5.69
CA ILE A 208 -15.64 -8.92 -5.38
C ILE A 208 -14.74 -8.64 -4.17
N ALA A 209 -14.28 -7.40 -3.99
CA ALA A 209 -13.40 -7.03 -2.89
C ALA A 209 -14.00 -7.24 -1.48
N LYS A 210 -15.32 -7.47 -1.38
CA LYS A 210 -16.02 -7.75 -0.12
C LYS A 210 -16.00 -9.22 0.29
N TYR A 211 -15.54 -10.10 -0.60
CA TYR A 211 -15.55 -11.55 -0.41
C TYR A 211 -14.14 -12.07 -0.11
N GLN A 212 -14.06 -13.25 0.51
CA GLN A 212 -12.82 -13.97 0.79
C GLN A 212 -12.51 -15.03 -0.28
N PRO A 213 -11.22 -15.39 -0.46
CA PRO A 213 -10.84 -16.55 -1.26
C PRO A 213 -11.52 -17.83 -0.76
N GLY A 214 -11.98 -18.66 -1.69
CA GLY A 214 -12.69 -19.90 -1.41
C GLY A 214 -14.20 -19.75 -1.29
N GLU A 215 -14.73 -18.53 -1.23
CA GLU A 215 -16.18 -18.32 -1.29
C GLU A 215 -16.72 -18.64 -2.69
N GLU A 216 -17.83 -19.39 -2.74
CA GLU A 216 -18.57 -19.63 -3.98
C GLU A 216 -19.54 -18.48 -4.26
N VAL A 217 -19.47 -17.95 -5.47
CA VAL A 217 -20.34 -16.88 -5.95
C VAL A 217 -21.02 -17.24 -7.26
N GLU A 218 -22.26 -16.78 -7.43
CA GLU A 218 -23.02 -16.86 -8.67
C GLU A 218 -22.79 -15.62 -9.55
N LEU A 219 -22.53 -15.86 -10.84
CA LEU A 219 -22.41 -14.84 -11.86
C LEU A 219 -23.51 -15.05 -12.89
N VAL A 220 -24.12 -13.95 -13.35
CA VAL A 220 -25.00 -13.96 -14.52
C VAL A 220 -24.29 -13.23 -15.64
N VAL A 221 -24.14 -13.92 -16.77
CA VAL A 221 -23.41 -13.40 -17.92
C VAL A 221 -24.23 -13.51 -19.20
N LEU A 222 -24.07 -12.53 -20.08
CA LEU A 222 -24.55 -12.58 -21.44
C LEU A 222 -23.42 -13.07 -22.33
N ARG A 223 -23.65 -14.20 -23.01
CA ARG A 223 -22.69 -14.78 -23.95
C ARG A 223 -23.25 -14.73 -25.36
N ALA A 224 -22.47 -14.17 -26.28
CA ALA A 224 -22.81 -14.22 -27.70
C ALA A 224 -22.75 -15.68 -28.20
N GLY A 225 -23.83 -16.11 -28.85
CA GLY A 225 -23.90 -17.39 -29.55
C GLY A 225 -23.23 -17.32 -30.93
N SER A 226 -23.72 -18.09 -31.86
CA SER A 226 -23.28 -18.03 -33.26
C SER A 226 -23.62 -16.66 -33.87
N PRO A 227 -22.90 -16.19 -34.92
CA PRO A 227 -23.24 -14.94 -35.59
C PRO A 227 -24.72 -14.90 -36.01
N GLY A 228 -25.50 -14.00 -35.44
CA GLY A 228 -26.95 -13.85 -35.69
C GLY A 228 -27.86 -14.42 -34.59
N GLU A 229 -27.33 -15.07 -33.55
CA GLU A 229 -28.09 -15.48 -32.37
C GLU A 229 -28.14 -14.37 -31.31
N GLU A 230 -29.27 -14.28 -30.60
CA GLU A 230 -29.39 -13.42 -29.41
C GLU A 230 -28.43 -13.90 -28.32
N ARG A 231 -27.93 -12.95 -27.52
CA ARG A 231 -27.05 -13.27 -26.38
C ARG A 231 -27.84 -14.10 -25.38
N ALA A 232 -27.32 -15.27 -25.03
CA ALA A 232 -27.92 -16.13 -24.03
C ALA A 232 -27.47 -15.70 -22.63
N GLU A 233 -28.41 -15.67 -21.69
CA GLU A 233 -28.10 -15.55 -20.27
C GLU A 233 -27.59 -16.89 -19.73
N ILE A 234 -26.39 -16.88 -19.17
CA ILE A 234 -25.75 -18.06 -18.57
C ILE A 234 -25.46 -17.76 -17.10
N ARG A 235 -25.83 -18.69 -16.23
CA ARG A 235 -25.47 -18.65 -14.81
C ARG A 235 -24.24 -19.51 -14.57
N LEU A 236 -23.21 -18.89 -14.02
CA LEU A 236 -21.95 -19.55 -13.68
C LEU A 236 -21.76 -19.51 -12.16
N ARG A 237 -21.06 -20.50 -11.62
CA ARG A 237 -20.60 -20.50 -10.24
C ARG A 237 -19.09 -20.50 -10.24
N ALA A 238 -18.51 -19.56 -9.52
CA ALA A 238 -17.07 -19.42 -9.38
C ALA A 238 -16.68 -19.53 -7.92
N THR A 239 -15.64 -20.30 -7.63
CA THR A 239 -14.98 -20.27 -6.32
C THR A 239 -13.88 -19.23 -6.37
N LEU A 240 -14.01 -18.14 -5.63
CA LEU A 240 -13.10 -17.01 -5.73
C LEU A 240 -11.66 -17.39 -5.37
N GLY A 241 -10.72 -16.98 -6.22
CA GLY A 241 -9.30 -17.27 -6.02
C GLY A 241 -8.64 -16.28 -5.07
N LYS A 242 -7.42 -16.64 -4.63
CA LYS A 242 -6.49 -15.70 -3.99
C LYS A 242 -5.58 -15.04 -5.03
N TRP A 243 -5.03 -13.87 -4.68
CA TRP A 243 -3.97 -13.23 -5.44
C TRP A 243 -2.66 -14.04 -5.45
#